data_AF-A0A0M3J0Y5-F1
#
_entry.id   AF-A0A0M3J0Y5-F1
#
_cell.length_a   1.000
_cell.length_b   1.000
_cell.length_c   1.000
_cell.angle_alpha   90.00
_cell.angle_beta   90.00
_cell.angle_gamma   90.00
#
_symmetry.space_group_name_H-M   'P 1'
#
loop_
_entity.id
_entity.type
_entity.pdbx_description
1 polymer ?
#
loop_
_entity_poly.entity_id
_entity_poly.type
_entity_poly.pdbx_seq_one_letter_code
_entity_poly.pdbx_strand_id
1 'polypeptide(L)'
;MQRGDDRKKAILLFDVDGTLTMPRQKIDKEMRDFLVEVRKRIPLAVVGGSDLSKIVEQLGDSLDDVLTRFDYVFSENGLVGFHDQNAFPVKVRTHLTESLSYEVPFILFASSSSSPVQ
;
A
#
# COMPACT_ATOMS: atom_id res chain seq x y z
N MET A 1 -29.21 10.58 16.11
CA MET A 1 -28.08 9.68 16.47
C MET A 1 -27.59 9.03 15.18
N GLN A 2 -26.55 9.59 14.56
CA GLN A 2 -25.90 8.95 13.42
C GLN A 2 -24.85 7.99 13.99
N ARG A 3 -25.11 6.68 13.92
CA ARG A 3 -24.08 5.67 14.21
C ARG A 3 -23.20 5.62 12.98
N GLY A 4 -22.14 6.43 12.96
CA GLY A 4 -21.13 6.39 11.91
C GLY A 4 -20.56 4.98 11.79
N ASP A 5 -20.35 4.50 10.56
CA ASP A 5 -19.82 3.18 10.28
C ASP A 5 -18.38 3.09 10.84
N ASP A 6 -18.24 2.61 12.07
CA ASP A 6 -16.97 2.41 12.79
C ASP A 6 -16.05 1.35 12.12
N ARG A 7 -16.39 0.85 10.93
CA ARG A 7 -15.73 -0.29 10.27
C ARG A 7 -14.53 0.04 9.39
N LYS A 8 -14.09 1.30 9.31
CA LYS A 8 -12.87 1.68 8.57
C LYS A 8 -11.97 2.65 9.35
N LYS A 9 -11.63 2.32 10.60
CA LYS A 9 -10.67 3.11 11.42
C LYS A 9 -9.21 2.71 11.24
N ALA A 10 -8.91 1.71 10.42
CA ALA A 10 -7.56 1.23 10.20
C ALA A 10 -7.36 0.81 8.75
N ILE A 11 -6.15 1.00 8.27
CA ILE A 11 -5.64 0.41 7.03
C ILE A 11 -4.37 -0.39 7.34
N LEU A 12 -4.11 -1.44 6.55
CA LEU A 12 -2.83 -2.14 6.60
C LEU A 12 -1.91 -1.53 5.54
N LEU A 13 -0.77 -0.98 5.96
CA LEU A 13 0.25 -0.47 5.05
C LEU A 13 1.44 -1.42 5.05
N PHE A 14 1.76 -1.94 3.87
CA PHE A 14 2.88 -2.84 3.67
C PHE A 14 4.00 -2.16 2.90
N ASP A 15 5.24 -2.42 3.30
CA ASP A 15 6.39 -2.21 2.43
C ASP A 15 6.38 -3.26 1.31
N VAL A 16 7.06 -2.98 0.19
CA VAL A 16 7.11 -3.89 -0.97
C VAL A 16 8.25 -4.88 -0.81
N ASP A 17 9.50 -4.40 -1.00
CA ASP A 17 10.70 -5.24 -0.99
C ASP A 17 11.01 -5.77 0.42
N GLY A 18 11.19 -7.08 0.54
CA GLY A 18 11.51 -7.74 1.81
C GLY A 18 10.33 -7.91 2.76
N THR A 19 9.15 -7.39 2.43
CA THR A 19 7.91 -7.57 3.21
C THR A 19 6.87 -8.36 2.43
N LEU A 20 6.42 -7.87 1.28
CA LEU A 20 5.45 -8.58 0.44
C LEU A 20 6.12 -9.48 -0.61
N THR A 21 7.33 -9.10 -1.03
CA THR A 21 8.10 -9.83 -2.04
C THR A 21 9.53 -10.03 -1.56
N MET A 22 10.21 -11.05 -2.09
CA MET A 22 11.67 -11.06 -2.02
C MET A 22 12.21 -9.86 -2.82
N PRO A 23 13.36 -9.27 -2.46
CA PRO A 23 13.87 -8.07 -3.10
C PRO A 23 13.88 -8.17 -4.63
N ARG A 24 13.20 -7.25 -5.31
CA ARG A 24 13.05 -7.17 -6.78
C ARG A 24 12.44 -8.42 -7.43
N GLN A 25 11.78 -9.26 -6.66
CA GLN A 25 11.05 -10.42 -7.16
C GLN A 25 9.55 -10.14 -7.20
N LYS A 26 8.84 -10.93 -8.00
CA LYS A 26 7.38 -10.89 -8.08
C LYS A 26 6.77 -11.53 -6.84
N ILE A 27 5.61 -11.05 -6.43
CA ILE A 27 4.85 -11.58 -5.31
C ILE A 27 4.44 -13.03 -5.55
N ASP A 28 4.61 -13.86 -4.52
CA ASP A 28 4.18 -15.25 -4.57
C ASP A 28 2.66 -15.36 -4.64
N LYS A 29 2.18 -16.38 -5.35
CA LYS A 29 0.75 -16.63 -5.52
C LYS A 29 0.03 -16.78 -4.17
N GLU A 30 0.65 -17.47 -3.22
CA GLU A 30 0.08 -17.71 -1.89
C GLU A 30 -0.09 -16.41 -1.10
N MET A 31 0.94 -15.55 -1.09
CA MET A 31 0.89 -14.23 -0.45
C MET A 31 -0.17 -13.35 -1.11
N ARG A 32 -0.21 -13.33 -2.44
CA ARG A 32 -1.21 -12.59 -3.21
C ARG A 32 -2.64 -13.03 -2.85
N ASP A 33 -2.89 -14.33 -2.83
CA ASP A 33 -4.22 -14.87 -2.52
C ASP A 33 -4.61 -14.59 -1.06
N PHE A 34 -3.64 -14.60 -0.14
CA PHE A 34 -3.83 -14.18 1.25
C PHE A 34 -4.25 -12.71 1.37
N LEU A 35 -3.56 -11.79 0.68
CA LEU A 35 -3.90 -10.36 0.69
C LEU A 35 -5.31 -10.12 0.15
N VAL A 36 -5.76 -10.86 -0.87
CA VAL A 36 -7.14 -10.78 -1.36
C VAL A 36 -8.16 -11.12 -0.27
N GLU A 37 -7.90 -12.14 0.57
CA GLU A 37 -8.79 -12.47 1.69
C GLU A 37 -8.75 -11.41 2.80
N VAL A 38 -7.57 -10.85 3.09
CA VAL A 38 -7.42 -9.78 4.08
C VAL A 38 -8.17 -8.53 3.66
N ARG A 39 -8.11 -8.17 2.37
CA ARG A 39 -8.79 -6.99 1.80
C ARG A 39 -10.31 -6.99 2.03
N LYS A 40 -10.93 -8.18 2.12
CA LYS A 40 -12.37 -8.30 2.42
C LYS A 40 -12.73 -7.77 3.81
N ARG A 41 -11.76 -7.64 4.72
CA ARG A 41 -11.95 -7.25 6.12
C ARG A 41 -11.40 -5.85 6.43
N ILE A 42 -10.25 -5.51 5.85
CA ILE A 42 -9.54 -4.25 6.13
C ILE A 42 -8.94 -3.71 4.83
N PRO A 43 -9.00 -2.39 4.56
CA PRO A 43 -8.38 -1.81 3.37
C PRO A 43 -6.87 -2.03 3.38
N LEU A 44 -6.32 -2.30 2.20
CA LEU A 44 -4.89 -2.55 1.99
C LEU A 44 -4.22 -1.38 1.30
N ALA A 45 -3.02 -1.07 1.76
CA ALA A 45 -2.15 -0.07 1.20
C ALA A 45 -0.73 -0.63 1.01
N VAL A 46 -0.04 -0.15 -0.01
CA VAL A 46 1.40 -0.42 -0.20
C VAL A 46 2.17 0.88 -0.29
N VAL A 47 3.37 0.89 0.28
CA VAL A 47 4.36 1.96 0.13
C VAL A 47 5.68 1.37 -0.33
N GLY A 48 6.29 1.96 -1.35
CA GLY A 48 7.63 1.62 -1.79
C GLY A 48 8.48 2.85 -2.03
N GLY A 49 9.79 2.75 -1.79
CA GLY A 49 10.75 3.79 -2.15
C GLY A 49 11.07 3.85 -3.64
N SER A 50 10.64 2.83 -4.39
CA SER A 50 10.85 2.70 -5.83
C SER A 50 9.77 3.41 -6.66
N ASP A 51 10.03 3.54 -7.95
CA ASP A 51 9.07 4.04 -8.95
C ASP A 51 7.81 3.15 -9.03
N LEU A 52 6.68 3.73 -9.44
CA LEU A 52 5.41 3.00 -9.57
C LEU A 52 5.54 1.76 -10.48
N SER A 53 6.31 1.85 -11.58
CA SER A 53 6.52 0.73 -12.50
C SER A 53 7.14 -0.49 -11.81
N LYS A 54 8.11 -0.27 -10.92
CA LYS A 54 8.75 -1.35 -10.16
C LYS A 54 7.77 -2.00 -9.18
N ILE A 55 6.93 -1.19 -8.52
CA ILE A 55 5.87 -1.71 -7.65
C ILE A 55 4.89 -2.57 -8.47
N VAL A 56 4.53 -2.12 -9.69
CA VAL A 56 3.64 -2.88 -10.59
C VAL A 56 4.27 -4.19 -11.03
N GLU A 57 5.53 -4.18 -11.45
CA GLU A 57 6.28 -5.39 -11.85
C GLU A 57 6.31 -6.45 -10.74
N GLN A 58 6.38 -6.01 -9.48
CA GLN A 58 6.43 -6.90 -8.33
C GLN A 58 5.07 -7.39 -7.85
N LEU A 59 4.05 -6.53 -7.83
CA LEU A 59 2.76 -6.83 -7.18
C LEU A 59 1.65 -7.26 -8.15
N GLY A 60 1.84 -7.06 -9.46
CA GLY A 60 0.81 -7.34 -10.44
C GLY A 60 1.35 -7.56 -11.86
N ASP A 61 0.42 -7.62 -12.80
CA ASP A 61 0.72 -7.70 -14.24
C ASP A 61 0.52 -6.34 -14.94
N SER A 62 -0.27 -5.45 -14.33
CA SER A 62 -0.54 -4.09 -14.82
C SER A 62 -0.85 -3.16 -13.65
N LEU A 63 -0.84 -1.86 -13.90
CA LEU A 63 -1.22 -0.86 -12.90
C LEU A 63 -2.66 -1.08 -12.40
N ASP A 64 -3.59 -1.36 -13.33
CA ASP A 64 -5.00 -1.63 -12.98
C ASP A 64 -5.15 -2.87 -12.08
N ASP A 65 -4.33 -3.90 -12.30
CA ASP A 65 -4.33 -5.11 -11.47
C ASP A 65 -3.91 -4.79 -10.03
N VAL A 66 -2.86 -3.98 -9.85
CA VAL A 66 -2.42 -3.54 -8.52
C VAL A 66 -3.45 -2.64 -7.86
N LEU A 67 -4.01 -1.66 -8.58
CA LEU A 67 -5.03 -0.74 -8.06
C LEU A 67 -6.37 -1.42 -7.74
N THR A 68 -6.64 -2.58 -8.33
CA THR A 68 -7.82 -3.39 -7.99
C THR A 68 -7.61 -4.20 -6.71
N ARG A 69 -6.35 -4.56 -6.41
CA ARG A 69 -5.97 -5.38 -5.26
C ARG A 69 -5.61 -4.57 -4.02
N PHE A 70 -5.17 -3.33 -4.19
CA PHE A 70 -4.81 -2.42 -3.11
C PHE A 70 -5.65 -1.16 -3.19
N ASP A 71 -6.27 -0.78 -2.09
CA ASP A 71 -7.09 0.43 -1.98
C ASP A 71 -6.22 1.70 -2.04
N TYR A 72 -4.94 1.58 -1.65
CA TYR A 72 -3.95 2.65 -1.76
C TYR A 72 -2.61 2.13 -2.28
N VAL A 73 -1.97 2.89 -3.17
CA VAL A 73 -0.64 2.57 -3.68
C VAL A 73 0.22 3.82 -3.62
N PHE A 74 1.35 3.75 -2.91
CA PHE A 74 2.28 4.85 -2.72
C PHE A 74 3.66 4.48 -3.26
N SER A 75 4.14 5.19 -4.27
CA SER A 75 5.50 5.06 -4.80
C SER A 75 6.37 6.24 -4.38
N GLU A 76 7.69 6.13 -4.59
CA GLU A 76 8.66 7.18 -4.27
C GLU A 76 8.54 7.68 -2.82
N ASN A 77 8.39 6.75 -1.86
CA ASN A 77 8.16 7.05 -0.44
C ASN A 77 6.89 7.89 -0.18
N GLY A 78 5.87 7.75 -1.02
CA GLY A 78 4.59 8.44 -0.88
C GLY A 78 4.49 9.80 -1.55
N LEU A 79 5.49 10.18 -2.36
CA LEU A 79 5.40 11.40 -3.20
C LEU A 79 4.32 11.24 -4.29
N VAL A 80 4.20 10.03 -4.83
CA VAL A 80 3.17 9.65 -5.80
C VAL A 80 2.25 8.64 -5.12
N GLY A 81 0.95 8.87 -5.21
CA GLY A 81 -0.03 8.02 -4.55
C GLY A 81 -1.30 7.87 -5.36
N PHE A 82 -1.97 6.74 -5.19
CA PHE A 82 -3.27 6.43 -5.79
C PHE A 82 -4.25 5.93 -4.74
N HIS A 83 -5.54 6.23 -4.94
CA HIS A 83 -6.66 5.67 -4.21
C HIS A 83 -7.80 5.34 -5.17
N ASP A 84 -8.26 4.09 -5.18
CA ASP A 84 -9.36 3.62 -6.05
C ASP A 84 -9.19 4.12 -7.51
N GLN A 85 -7.98 3.97 -8.06
CA GLN A 85 -7.55 4.41 -9.40
C GLN A 85 -7.38 5.93 -9.61
N ASN A 86 -7.73 6.75 -8.63
CA ASN A 86 -7.50 8.19 -8.69
C ASN A 86 -6.12 8.52 -8.12
N ALA A 87 -5.30 9.21 -8.89
CA ALA A 87 -4.06 9.75 -8.37
C ALA A 87 -4.36 10.83 -7.31
N PHE A 88 -3.66 10.77 -6.17
CA PHE A 88 -3.66 11.88 -5.24
C PHE A 88 -3.04 13.10 -5.92
N PRO A 89 -3.57 14.31 -5.66
CA PRO A 89 -2.98 15.52 -6.20
C PRO A 89 -1.55 15.67 -5.69
N VAL A 90 -0.58 15.48 -6.58
CA VAL A 90 0.84 15.66 -6.27
C VAL A 90 1.09 17.16 -6.06
N LYS A 91 1.03 17.62 -4.81
CA LYS A 91 1.55 18.93 -4.43
C LYS A 91 3.04 18.79 -4.21
N VAL A 92 3.83 19.07 -5.26
CA VAL A 92 5.26 19.32 -5.10
C VAL A 92 5.41 20.51 -4.15
N ARG A 93 5.72 20.23 -2.88
CA ARG A 93 6.00 21.26 -1.90
C ARG A 93 7.36 21.86 -2.24
N THR A 94 7.36 23.02 -2.89
CA THR A 94 8.59 23.80 -3.03
C THR A 94 9.04 24.34 -1.66
N HIS A 95 8.19 24.41 -0.64
CA HIS A 95 8.55 24.85 0.72
C HIS A 95 8.06 23.87 1.81
N LEU A 96 8.97 23.55 2.72
CA LEU A 96 8.92 22.48 3.72
C LEU A 96 8.10 22.82 4.98
N THR A 97 7.06 23.66 4.89
CA THR A 97 6.32 24.16 6.06
C THR A 97 4.83 24.32 5.81
N GLU A 98 4.08 23.21 5.72
CA GLU A 98 2.66 23.20 6.14
C GLU A 98 2.08 21.80 6.04
N SER A 99 2.07 21.07 7.16
CA SER A 99 1.51 19.73 7.38
C SER A 99 0.23 19.48 6.56
N LEU A 100 0.33 18.69 5.49
CA LEU A 100 -0.84 18.17 4.81
C LEU A 100 -1.30 16.98 5.65
N SER A 101 -2.29 17.20 6.49
CA SER A 101 -2.97 16.12 7.19
C SER A 101 -3.95 15.47 6.21
N TYR A 102 -3.48 14.49 5.45
CA TYR A 102 -4.39 13.44 5.02
C TYR A 102 -4.62 12.58 6.27
N GLU A 103 -5.82 12.65 6.85
CA GLU A 103 -6.17 11.77 7.98
C GLU A 103 -6.31 10.35 7.44
N VAL A 104 -5.17 9.66 7.33
CA VAL A 104 -5.14 8.24 7.05
C VAL A 104 -5.48 7.54 8.37
N PRO A 105 -6.62 6.86 8.48
CA PRO A 105 -7.05 6.27 9.74
C PRO A 105 -6.09 5.13 10.10
N PHE A 106 -5.33 5.33 11.19
CA PHE A 106 -4.42 4.39 11.86
C PHE A 106 -3.71 3.38 10.93
N ILE A 107 -2.44 3.65 10.63
CA ILE A 107 -1.58 2.77 9.84
C ILE A 107 -0.98 1.69 10.73
N LEU A 108 -1.30 0.42 10.48
CA LEU A 108 -0.58 -0.70 11.07
C LEU A 108 0.50 -1.18 10.11
N PHE A 109 1.76 -1.07 10.54
CA PHE A 109 2.90 -1.60 9.81
C PHE A 109 3.06 -3.10 10.12
N ALA A 110 3.00 -3.92 9.08
CA ALA A 110 3.36 -5.32 9.16
C ALA A 110 4.71 -5.53 8.49
N SER A 111 5.72 -5.92 9.27
CA SER A 111 7.02 -6.35 8.76
C SER A 111 7.14 -7.85 8.97
N SER A 112 7.42 -8.59 7.90
CA SER A 112 7.73 -10.02 7.97
C SER A 112 9.21 -10.19 8.29
N SER A 113 9.56 -10.50 9.55
CA SER A 113 10.88 -11.02 9.86
C SER A 113 10.92 -12.51 9.55
N SER A 114 11.38 -12.89 8.35
CA SER A 114 11.73 -14.28 8.08
C SER A 114 13.02 -14.61 8.84
N SER A 115 12.87 -15.30 9.96
CA SER A 115 14.00 -16.02 10.56
C SER A 115 14.30 -17.21 9.66
N PRO A 116 15.55 -17.47 9.25
CA PRO A 116 15.86 -18.67 8.49
C PRO A 116 15.52 -19.89 9.34
N VAL A 117 14.62 -20.74 8.83
CA VAL A 117 14.43 -22.10 9.35
C VAL A 117 15.67 -22.89 8.92
N GLN A 118 16.46 -23.25 9.94
CA GLN A 118 17.70 -24.06 9.98
C GLN A 118 18.34 -24.51 8.66
#